data_AF-A0A255T1L7-F1
#
_entry.id   AF-A0A255T1L7-F1
#
_cell.length_a   1.000
_cell.length_b   1.000
_cell.length_c   1.000
_cell.angle_alpha   90.00
_cell.angle_beta   90.00
_cell.angle_gamma   90.00
#
_symmetry.space_group_name_H-M   'P 1'
#
loop_
_entity.id
_entity.type
_entity.pdbx_description
1 polymer ?
#
loop_
_entity_poly.entity_id
_entity_poly.type
_entity_poly.pdbx_seq_one_letter_code
_entity_poly.pdbx_strand_id
1 'polypeptide(L)'
;MLVATIAVALLPAMASAQTDSTAMSPKKEKLSEKMSRLLKRARTSMENAGHQLGDAIGFDDRIDSGSADSILIEGTYYMPLYDTSLYRGSDAMIYTDESRKLFAERYPEVEMLTVCLPQQEWITETVRMGNVVVGYRQTMHCFIIGKDGDDGYVNAKFTFRRYKEVGKQYRRVSGQWPLWEKTDIIPNNIYEKLKSK
;
A
#
# COMPACT_ATOMS: atom_id res chain seq x y z
N MET A 1 20.46 41.47 -61.83
CA MET A 1 21.85 41.08 -61.50
C MET A 1 22.29 41.89 -60.29
N LEU A 2 23.28 41.40 -59.52
CA LEU A 2 23.88 42.13 -58.39
C LEU A 2 24.39 43.52 -58.79
N VAL A 3 24.25 44.50 -57.89
CA VAL A 3 25.39 45.23 -57.30
C VAL A 3 25.05 45.49 -55.83
N ALA A 4 26.03 45.33 -54.94
CA ALA A 4 25.89 45.58 -53.50
C ALA A 4 26.46 46.95 -53.09
N THR A 5 25.97 47.53 -51.99
CA THR A 5 26.60 48.67 -51.32
C THR A 5 26.77 48.36 -49.84
N ILE A 6 27.85 48.86 -49.24
CA ILE A 6 28.47 48.34 -48.01
C ILE A 6 28.55 49.43 -46.92
N ALA A 7 28.35 49.02 -45.65
CA ALA A 7 28.71 49.74 -44.41
C ALA A 7 27.93 51.07 -44.16
N VAL A 8 27.90 51.69 -42.96
CA VAL A 8 28.84 51.73 -41.82
C VAL A 8 28.12 51.67 -40.46
N ALA A 9 28.83 51.22 -39.43
CA ALA A 9 28.34 51.05 -38.05
C ALA A 9 28.43 52.31 -37.18
N LEU A 10 27.67 52.35 -36.07
CA LEU A 10 28.01 53.13 -34.88
C LEU A 10 27.55 52.44 -33.59
N LEU A 11 28.51 52.26 -32.68
CA LEU A 11 28.39 51.95 -31.24
C LEU A 11 28.67 53.27 -30.46
N PRO A 12 28.75 53.26 -29.12
CA PRO A 12 27.73 52.86 -28.13
C PRO A 12 27.49 54.02 -27.11
N ALA A 13 26.57 53.83 -26.15
CA ALA A 13 26.57 54.59 -24.91
C ALA A 13 26.16 53.70 -23.72
N MET A 14 26.94 53.74 -22.64
CA MET A 14 26.71 52.94 -21.44
C MET A 14 25.91 53.72 -20.40
N ALA A 15 25.06 53.03 -19.65
CA ALA A 15 24.56 53.49 -18.35
C ALA A 15 24.59 52.31 -17.37
N SER A 16 25.46 52.40 -16.37
CA SER A 16 25.70 51.38 -15.35
C SER A 16 24.83 51.57 -14.12
N ALA A 17 24.38 50.47 -13.53
CA ALA A 17 23.87 50.43 -12.16
C ALA A 17 24.47 49.20 -11.44
N GLN A 18 25.32 49.47 -10.44
CA GLN A 18 25.68 48.55 -9.35
C GLN A 18 24.65 48.79 -8.21
N THR A 19 24.44 48.00 -7.14
CA THR A 19 25.06 46.80 -6.55
C THR A 19 23.92 45.83 -6.09
N ASP A 20 24.09 44.66 -5.46
CA ASP A 20 25.27 43.88 -5.03
C ASP A 20 24.98 42.35 -5.12
N SER A 21 25.64 41.55 -4.28
CA SER A 21 25.80 40.09 -4.35
C SER A 21 25.06 39.34 -3.24
N THR A 22 24.46 38.18 -3.54
CA THR A 22 24.65 36.95 -2.74
C THR A 22 24.19 35.71 -3.50
N ALA A 23 24.94 34.60 -3.39
CA ALA A 23 24.61 33.32 -4.05
C ALA A 23 23.87 32.38 -3.09
N MET A 24 22.83 31.67 -3.57
CA MET A 24 22.39 30.41 -2.96
C MET A 24 21.57 29.53 -3.92
N SER A 25 21.65 28.22 -3.68
CA SER A 25 21.29 27.10 -4.57
C SER A 25 19.78 26.83 -4.71
N PRO A 26 19.31 25.99 -5.66
CA PRO A 26 17.88 25.90 -6.00
C PRO A 26 17.02 25.12 -4.98
N LYS A 27 15.76 25.54 -4.85
CA LYS A 27 14.76 25.02 -3.90
C LYS A 27 14.43 23.52 -4.06
N LYS A 28 14.58 22.76 -2.97
CA LYS A 28 13.88 21.46 -2.74
C LYS A 28 12.65 21.68 -1.84
N GLU A 29 11.50 22.06 -2.40
CA GLU A 29 10.26 22.32 -1.62
C GLU A 29 8.97 21.78 -2.28
N LYS A 30 8.91 20.49 -2.67
CA LYS A 30 7.67 19.88 -3.23
C LYS A 30 7.29 18.48 -2.75
N LEU A 31 8.11 17.80 -1.94
CA LEU A 31 7.83 16.44 -1.45
C LEU A 31 7.20 16.41 -0.04
N SER A 32 7.80 17.15 0.89
CA SER A 32 7.39 17.19 2.32
C SER A 32 5.94 17.65 2.53
N GLU A 33 5.48 18.63 1.74
CA GLU A 33 4.13 19.19 1.88
C GLU A 33 3.03 18.17 1.52
N LYS A 34 3.30 17.28 0.54
CA LYS A 34 2.37 16.21 0.13
C LYS A 34 2.26 15.11 1.20
N MET A 35 3.38 14.68 1.78
CA MET A 35 3.39 13.68 2.86
C MET A 35 2.58 14.14 4.08
N SER A 36 2.64 15.44 4.43
CA SER A 36 1.91 16.00 5.57
C SER A 36 0.39 15.81 5.49
N ARG A 37 -0.18 15.84 4.28
CA ARG A 37 -1.63 15.67 4.06
C ARG A 37 -2.07 14.21 4.15
N LEU A 38 -1.20 13.26 3.79
CA LEU A 38 -1.45 11.83 3.94
C LEU A 38 -1.37 11.41 5.41
N LEU A 39 -0.33 11.88 6.14
CA LEU A 39 -0.16 11.59 7.57
C LEU A 39 -1.35 12.11 8.41
N LYS A 40 -1.87 13.31 8.09
CA LYS A 40 -3.07 13.85 8.75
C LYS A 40 -4.31 12.99 8.51
N ARG A 41 -4.53 12.51 7.28
CA ARG A 41 -5.65 11.60 6.97
C ARG A 41 -5.53 10.27 7.72
N ALA A 42 -4.32 9.71 7.83
CA ALA A 42 -4.08 8.48 8.59
C ALA A 42 -4.45 8.64 10.08
N ARG A 43 -4.06 9.77 10.71
CA ARG A 43 -4.45 10.07 12.11
C ARG A 43 -5.95 10.20 12.30
N THR A 44 -6.65 10.93 11.43
CA THR A 44 -8.11 11.09 11.53
C THR A 44 -8.86 9.77 11.30
N SER A 45 -8.35 8.87 10.46
CA SER A 45 -8.90 7.51 10.35
C SER A 45 -8.66 6.67 11.62
N MET A 46 -7.54 6.88 12.31
CA MET A 46 -7.18 6.15 13.54
C MET A 46 -8.01 6.60 14.76
N GLU A 47 -8.28 7.90 14.89
CA GLU A 47 -9.16 8.44 15.95
C GLU A 47 -10.58 7.87 15.87
N ASN A 48 -11.09 7.60 14.67
CA ASN A 48 -12.40 6.96 14.46
C ASN A 48 -12.40 5.44 14.68
N ALA A 49 -11.23 4.78 14.64
CA ALA A 49 -11.10 3.34 14.86
C ALA A 49 -10.82 2.95 16.32
N GLY A 50 -10.38 3.90 17.15
CA GLY A 50 -9.92 3.66 18.53
C GLY A 50 -10.96 3.20 19.55
N HIS A 51 -12.23 3.05 19.16
CA HIS A 51 -13.33 2.66 20.06
C HIS A 51 -13.69 1.16 20.05
N GLN A 52 -12.97 0.29 19.32
CA GLN A 52 -13.33 -1.14 19.18
C GLN A 52 -12.24 -2.16 19.52
N LEU A 53 -11.07 -1.73 20.03
CA LEU A 53 -9.96 -2.65 20.38
C LEU A 53 -9.66 -2.64 21.88
N GLY A 54 -10.59 -3.19 22.64
CA GLY A 54 -10.34 -3.78 23.96
C GLY A 54 -10.43 -5.31 23.83
N ASP A 55 -9.64 -6.03 24.64
CA ASP A 55 -9.60 -7.50 24.77
C ASP A 55 -9.12 -8.32 23.57
N ALA A 56 -7.79 -8.39 23.39
CA ALA A 56 -7.09 -9.54 22.78
C ALA A 56 -5.59 -9.58 23.13
N ILE A 57 -5.26 -10.00 24.36
CA ILE A 57 -3.88 -10.43 24.70
C ILE A 57 -3.84 -11.97 24.63
N GLY A 58 -3.22 -12.49 23.58
CA GLY A 58 -2.96 -13.91 23.36
C GLY A 58 -2.12 -14.06 22.09
N PHE A 59 -0.97 -14.75 22.19
CA PHE A 59 0.00 -14.82 21.07
C PHE A 59 -0.11 -16.10 20.22
N ASP A 60 -0.88 -17.11 20.65
CA ASP A 60 -0.91 -18.43 20.02
C ASP A 60 -2.04 -18.65 18.97
N ASP A 61 -3.14 -17.87 19.00
CA ASP A 61 -4.30 -18.02 18.07
C ASP A 61 -4.15 -17.26 16.73
N ARG A 62 -3.01 -16.58 16.51
CA ARG A 62 -2.90 -15.49 15.53
C ARG A 62 -2.93 -15.85 14.05
N ILE A 63 -2.74 -17.12 13.72
CA ILE A 63 -2.69 -17.59 12.31
C ILE A 63 -4.07 -18.08 11.85
N ASP A 64 -4.92 -18.55 12.78
CA ASP A 64 -6.20 -19.18 12.45
C ASP A 64 -7.37 -18.20 12.32
N SER A 65 -7.24 -16.97 12.84
CA SER A 65 -8.31 -15.94 12.81
C SER A 65 -8.39 -15.14 11.49
N GLY A 66 -7.30 -15.05 10.74
CA GLY A 66 -7.25 -14.27 9.48
C GLY A 66 -7.31 -12.74 9.62
N SER A 67 -7.50 -12.22 10.84
CA SER A 67 -7.22 -10.82 11.12
C SER A 67 -5.72 -10.58 10.95
N ALA A 68 -5.36 -9.56 10.16
CA ALA A 68 -3.97 -9.12 10.10
C ALA A 68 -3.70 -8.32 11.37
N ASP A 69 -3.34 -9.01 12.47
CA ASP A 69 -3.04 -8.42 13.77
C ASP A 69 -2.01 -7.30 13.59
N SER A 70 -2.45 -6.06 13.76
CA SER A 70 -1.63 -4.90 13.43
C SER A 70 -0.54 -4.67 14.47
N ILE A 71 0.69 -4.57 14.00
CA ILE A 71 1.90 -4.39 14.81
C ILE A 71 2.05 -2.90 15.15
N LEU A 72 2.06 -2.57 16.44
CA LEU A 72 2.29 -1.21 16.92
C LEU A 72 3.79 -0.88 16.91
N ILE A 73 4.19 0.11 16.12
CA ILE A 73 5.55 0.67 16.12
C ILE A 73 5.44 2.19 16.21
N GLU A 74 6.12 2.78 17.20
CA GLU A 74 6.20 4.25 17.39
C GLU A 74 4.83 4.95 17.39
N GLY A 75 3.80 4.30 17.95
CA GLY A 75 2.44 4.83 18.02
C GLY A 75 1.61 4.67 16.73
N THR A 76 2.12 3.96 15.72
CA THR A 76 1.41 3.68 14.46
C THR A 76 1.23 2.17 14.26
N TYR A 77 0.03 1.76 13.82
CA TYR A 77 -0.34 0.37 13.58
C TYR A 77 -0.13 -0.06 12.11
N TYR A 78 0.83 -0.96 11.89
CA TYR A 78 1.19 -1.50 10.58
C TYR A 78 0.72 -2.94 10.41
N MET A 79 0.47 -3.38 9.19
CA MET A 79 0.29 -4.79 8.88
C MET A 79 1.61 -5.56 9.06
N PRO A 80 1.55 -6.84 9.48
CA PRO A 80 2.69 -7.75 9.40
C PRO A 80 3.23 -7.84 7.97
N LEU A 81 4.53 -8.11 7.86
CA LEU A 81 5.19 -8.36 6.58
C LEU A 81 5.14 -9.86 6.30
N TYR A 82 4.50 -10.25 5.21
CA TYR A 82 4.51 -11.63 4.73
C TYR A 82 5.28 -11.71 3.40
N ASP A 83 6.29 -12.57 3.36
CA ASP A 83 7.10 -12.87 2.17
C ASP A 83 6.83 -14.28 1.60
N THR A 84 6.31 -15.18 2.43
CA THR A 84 6.24 -16.62 2.16
C THR A 84 4.79 -17.08 1.94
N SER A 85 4.53 -17.71 0.79
CA SER A 85 3.24 -18.38 0.55
C SER A 85 3.20 -19.73 1.25
N LEU A 86 2.20 -19.93 2.12
CA LEU A 86 1.89 -21.23 2.70
C LEU A 86 0.78 -21.95 1.92
N TYR A 87 -0.10 -21.23 1.22
CA TYR A 87 -1.19 -21.82 0.44
C TYR A 87 -0.63 -22.58 -0.78
N ARG A 88 -1.05 -23.85 -0.94
CA ARG A 88 -0.62 -24.72 -2.05
C ARG A 88 -1.77 -25.19 -2.95
N GLY A 89 -2.96 -24.56 -2.85
CA GLY A 89 -4.09 -24.86 -3.74
C GLY A 89 -3.78 -24.52 -5.20
N SER A 90 -4.40 -25.26 -6.14
CA SER A 90 -4.19 -25.08 -7.59
C SER A 90 -4.66 -23.73 -8.12
N ASP A 91 -5.50 -23.01 -7.36
CA ASP A 91 -6.00 -21.67 -7.62
C ASP A 91 -5.09 -20.54 -7.07
N ALA A 92 -3.97 -20.88 -6.40
CA ALA A 92 -3.04 -19.91 -5.81
C ALA A 92 -2.57 -18.84 -6.80
N MET A 93 -2.18 -19.25 -8.02
CA MET A 93 -1.70 -18.33 -9.06
C MET A 93 -2.76 -17.30 -9.46
N ILE A 94 -4.03 -17.68 -9.49
CA ILE A 94 -5.13 -16.75 -9.82
C ILE A 94 -5.17 -15.60 -8.81
N TYR A 95 -4.96 -15.91 -7.52
CA TYR A 95 -5.02 -14.91 -6.44
C TYR A 95 -3.79 -14.01 -6.43
N THR A 96 -2.60 -14.57 -6.69
CA THR A 96 -1.41 -13.74 -6.84
C THR A 96 -1.50 -12.85 -8.07
N ASP A 97 -1.99 -13.35 -9.19
CA ASP A 97 -1.99 -12.60 -10.46
C ASP A 97 -3.09 -11.53 -10.52
N GLU A 98 -4.30 -11.81 -10.03
CA GLU A 98 -5.37 -10.80 -9.87
C GLU A 98 -4.89 -9.68 -8.90
N SER A 99 -4.14 -10.00 -7.84
CA SER A 99 -3.58 -9.00 -6.91
C SER A 99 -2.41 -8.22 -7.52
N ARG A 100 -1.46 -8.90 -8.18
CA ARG A 100 -0.31 -8.31 -8.88
C ARG A 100 -0.75 -7.24 -9.87
N LYS A 101 -1.75 -7.55 -10.69
CA LYS A 101 -2.29 -6.64 -11.70
C LYS A 101 -2.79 -5.34 -11.09
N LEU A 102 -3.64 -5.42 -10.07
CA LEU A 102 -4.19 -4.23 -9.41
C LEU A 102 -3.11 -3.41 -8.69
N PHE A 103 -2.12 -4.08 -8.08
CA PHE A 103 -1.01 -3.40 -7.43
C PHE A 103 -0.17 -2.62 -8.43
N ALA A 104 0.24 -3.25 -9.54
CA ALA A 104 1.02 -2.60 -10.60
C ALA A 104 0.26 -1.47 -11.29
N GLU A 105 -1.07 -1.58 -11.45
CA GLU A 105 -1.91 -0.51 -11.98
C GLU A 105 -1.94 0.73 -11.07
N ARG A 106 -1.93 0.53 -9.74
CA ARG A 106 -1.93 1.63 -8.76
C ARG A 106 -0.53 2.20 -8.46
N TYR A 107 0.49 1.36 -8.52
CA TYR A 107 1.87 1.68 -8.16
C TYR A 107 2.84 1.20 -9.25
N PRO A 108 2.82 1.82 -10.45
CA PRO A 108 3.59 1.32 -11.62
C PRO A 108 5.12 1.43 -11.46
N GLU A 109 5.59 2.35 -10.62
CA GLU A 109 7.04 2.59 -10.37
C GLU A 109 7.57 1.83 -9.14
N VAL A 110 6.73 1.11 -8.40
CA VAL A 110 7.12 0.41 -7.17
C VAL A 110 7.63 -0.99 -7.51
N GLU A 111 8.88 -1.29 -7.13
CA GLU A 111 9.49 -2.60 -7.34
C GLU A 111 8.79 -3.65 -6.48
N MET A 112 8.09 -4.60 -7.10
CA MET A 112 7.33 -5.62 -6.38
C MET A 112 8.25 -6.75 -5.88
N LEU A 113 8.55 -6.74 -4.59
CA LEU A 113 9.48 -7.69 -3.95
C LEU A 113 8.82 -9.05 -3.68
N THR A 114 7.64 -9.05 -3.05
CA THR A 114 6.94 -10.28 -2.66
C THR A 114 5.46 -10.20 -3.01
N VAL A 115 4.89 -11.36 -3.33
CA VAL A 115 3.44 -11.57 -3.41
C VAL A 115 3.16 -12.94 -2.83
N CYS A 116 2.40 -13.00 -1.74
CA CYS A 116 2.20 -14.25 -1.02
C CYS A 116 0.78 -14.46 -0.49
N LEU A 117 0.45 -15.73 -0.30
CA LEU A 117 -0.76 -16.22 0.36
C LEU A 117 -0.31 -16.88 1.69
N PRO A 118 -0.25 -16.13 2.81
CA PRO A 118 0.39 -16.59 4.05
C PRO A 118 -0.41 -17.66 4.81
N GLN A 119 -1.67 -17.90 4.45
CA GLN A 119 -2.50 -18.95 5.03
C GLN A 119 -2.18 -20.31 4.40
N GLN A 120 -2.25 -21.41 5.17
CA GLN A 120 -2.17 -22.77 4.58
C GLN A 120 -3.44 -23.14 3.80
N GLU A 121 -4.61 -22.71 4.30
CA GLU A 121 -5.93 -22.98 3.73
C GLU A 121 -6.84 -21.73 3.76
N TRP A 122 -8.08 -21.88 3.30
CA TRP A 122 -9.12 -20.84 3.41
C TRP A 122 -9.62 -20.72 4.85
N ILE A 123 -9.50 -19.54 5.45
CA ILE A 123 -10.19 -19.21 6.72
C ILE A 123 -11.68 -19.44 6.49
N THR A 124 -12.28 -20.37 7.24
CA THR A 124 -13.66 -20.81 7.04
C THR A 124 -14.52 -20.44 8.24
N GLU A 125 -15.49 -19.57 8.01
CA GLU A 125 -16.38 -19.04 9.05
C GLU A 125 -17.81 -19.57 8.85
N THR A 126 -18.46 -19.93 9.95
CA THR A 126 -19.87 -20.36 9.93
C THR A 126 -20.78 -19.14 9.95
N VAL A 127 -21.66 -19.01 8.96
CA VAL A 127 -22.66 -17.92 8.88
C VAL A 127 -23.97 -18.40 9.50
N ARG A 128 -24.46 -17.67 10.51
CA ARG A 128 -25.68 -17.98 11.25
C ARG A 128 -26.75 -16.90 11.09
N MET A 129 -28.01 -17.31 11.13
CA MET A 129 -29.17 -16.44 11.24
C MET A 129 -29.94 -16.86 12.49
N GLY A 130 -29.80 -16.09 13.58
CA GLY A 130 -30.13 -16.57 14.92
C GLY A 130 -29.31 -17.83 15.25
N ASN A 131 -29.97 -18.86 15.75
CA ASN A 131 -29.30 -20.12 16.14
C ASN A 131 -29.01 -21.05 14.94
N VAL A 132 -29.58 -20.79 13.77
CA VAL A 132 -29.49 -21.67 12.58
C VAL A 132 -28.25 -21.34 11.75
N VAL A 133 -27.49 -22.37 11.37
CA VAL A 133 -26.42 -22.23 10.36
C VAL A 133 -27.05 -22.12 8.98
N VAL A 134 -26.82 -21.00 8.29
CA VAL A 134 -27.37 -20.74 6.95
C VAL A 134 -26.34 -20.89 5.84
N GLY A 135 -25.05 -20.85 6.17
CA GLY A 135 -23.98 -21.02 5.20
C GLY A 135 -22.57 -20.97 5.78
N TYR A 136 -21.60 -20.91 4.87
CA TYR A 136 -20.18 -20.85 5.17
C TYR A 136 -19.54 -19.77 4.32
N ARG A 137 -18.72 -18.93 4.96
CA ARG A 137 -17.91 -17.89 4.34
C ARG A 137 -16.47 -18.38 4.33
N GLN A 138 -15.77 -18.19 3.23
CA GLN A 138 -14.37 -18.52 3.08
C GLN A 138 -13.59 -17.30 2.62
N THR A 139 -12.50 -17.00 3.35
CA THR A 139 -11.64 -15.84 3.11
C THR A 139 -10.19 -16.29 2.84
N MET A 140 -9.56 -15.72 1.81
CA MET A 140 -8.16 -15.90 1.46
C MET A 140 -7.52 -14.52 1.29
N HIS A 141 -6.40 -14.28 1.93
CA HIS A 141 -5.66 -13.03 1.88
C HIS A 141 -4.41 -13.19 1.01
N CYS A 142 -4.16 -12.18 0.17
CA CYS A 142 -2.91 -12.04 -0.58
C CYS A 142 -2.23 -10.75 -0.12
N PHE A 143 -0.95 -10.85 0.23
CA PHE A 143 -0.13 -9.71 0.61
C PHE A 143 0.90 -9.41 -0.46
N ILE A 144 1.17 -8.13 -0.68
CA ILE A 144 2.19 -7.64 -1.61
C ILE A 144 3.07 -6.65 -0.88
N ILE A 145 4.39 -6.91 -0.86
CA ILE A 145 5.40 -5.95 -0.42
C ILE A 145 6.11 -5.45 -1.67
N GLY A 146 6.10 -4.12 -1.86
CA GLY A 146 6.89 -3.44 -2.88
C GLY A 146 7.83 -2.39 -2.28
N LYS A 147 8.92 -2.08 -2.96
CA LYS A 147 9.90 -1.02 -2.60
C LYS A 147 9.64 0.23 -3.44
N ASP A 148 9.45 1.36 -2.78
CA ASP A 148 9.21 2.67 -3.40
C ASP A 148 10.54 3.45 -3.44
N GLY A 149 11.32 3.19 -4.49
CA GLY A 149 12.65 3.76 -4.69
C GLY A 149 13.59 3.47 -3.51
N ASP A 150 14.16 4.55 -2.95
CA ASP A 150 14.98 4.49 -1.73
C ASP A 150 14.26 5.09 -0.50
N ASP A 151 13.01 5.53 -0.63
CA ASP A 151 12.28 6.24 0.42
C ASP A 151 11.54 5.29 1.39
N GLY A 152 11.07 4.13 0.90
CA GLY A 152 10.40 3.15 1.75
C GLY A 152 9.75 2.00 0.99
N TYR A 153 8.68 1.46 1.57
CA TYR A 153 7.97 0.27 1.11
C TYR A 153 6.44 0.48 1.13
N VAL A 154 5.76 -0.28 0.28
CA VAL A 154 4.30 -0.37 0.22
C VAL A 154 3.91 -1.80 0.58
N ASN A 155 3.22 -1.99 1.71
CA ASN A 155 2.61 -3.28 2.08
C ASN A 155 1.11 -3.21 1.81
N ALA A 156 0.58 -4.06 0.93
CA ALA A 156 -0.82 -4.08 0.53
C ALA A 156 -1.48 -5.43 0.83
N LYS A 157 -2.70 -5.39 1.38
CA LYS A 157 -3.54 -6.56 1.64
C LYS A 157 -4.72 -6.61 0.67
N PHE A 158 -4.84 -7.73 -0.02
CA PHE A 158 -5.98 -8.09 -0.87
C PHE A 158 -6.76 -9.23 -0.22
N THR A 159 -8.08 -9.22 -0.42
CA THR A 159 -9.00 -10.19 0.18
C THR A 159 -9.90 -10.79 -0.88
N PHE A 160 -9.82 -12.11 -1.03
CA PHE A 160 -10.71 -12.93 -1.83
C PHE A 160 -11.73 -13.58 -0.90
N ARG A 161 -13.02 -13.40 -1.19
CA ARG A 161 -14.08 -14.01 -0.39
C ARG A 161 -15.11 -14.76 -1.22
N ARG A 162 -15.39 -15.99 -0.81
CA ARG A 162 -16.47 -16.82 -1.36
C ARG A 162 -17.47 -17.21 -0.27
N TYR A 163 -18.72 -17.43 -0.66
CA TYR A 163 -19.80 -17.82 0.22
C TYR A 163 -20.60 -18.97 -0.39
N LYS A 164 -21.09 -19.89 0.44
CA LYS A 164 -22.12 -20.87 0.10
C LYS A 164 -23.20 -20.89 1.16
N GLU A 165 -24.45 -21.05 0.75
CA GLU A 165 -25.49 -21.55 1.65
C GLU A 165 -25.26 -23.05 1.92
N VAL A 166 -25.88 -23.58 2.98
CA VAL A 166 -25.88 -25.03 3.25
C VAL A 166 -26.42 -25.79 2.04
N GLY A 167 -25.72 -26.85 1.63
CA GLY A 167 -26.08 -27.68 0.46
C GLY A 167 -25.78 -27.06 -0.92
N LYS A 168 -25.28 -25.82 -1.00
CA LYS A 168 -24.95 -25.16 -2.28
C LYS A 168 -23.44 -25.07 -2.51
N GLN A 169 -23.06 -24.75 -3.75
CA GLN A 169 -21.67 -24.50 -4.14
C GLN A 169 -21.19 -23.09 -3.72
N TYR A 170 -19.88 -22.95 -3.50
CA TYR A 170 -19.26 -21.65 -3.25
C TYR A 170 -19.33 -20.73 -4.48
N ARG A 171 -19.65 -19.45 -4.24
CA ARG A 171 -19.61 -18.38 -5.24
C ARG A 171 -18.78 -17.21 -4.73
N ARG A 172 -18.11 -16.49 -5.64
CA ARG A 172 -17.39 -15.25 -5.32
C ARG A 172 -18.39 -14.24 -4.71
N VAL A 173 -18.00 -13.53 -3.65
CA VAL A 173 -18.78 -12.43 -3.09
C VAL A 173 -18.53 -11.17 -3.92
N SER A 174 -19.60 -10.49 -4.36
CA SER A 174 -19.49 -9.29 -5.19
C SER A 174 -18.70 -8.18 -4.48
N GLY A 175 -17.83 -7.50 -5.21
CA GLY A 175 -16.92 -6.47 -4.66
C GLY A 175 -15.83 -6.99 -3.74
N GLN A 176 -15.69 -8.32 -3.56
CA GLN A 176 -14.72 -8.94 -2.64
C GLN A 176 -13.88 -10.02 -3.33
N TRP A 177 -13.48 -9.74 -4.59
CA TRP A 177 -12.69 -10.66 -5.39
C TRP A 177 -11.85 -9.98 -6.50
N PRO A 178 -10.59 -9.61 -6.19
CA PRO A 178 -10.12 -9.26 -4.86
C PRO A 178 -10.72 -7.92 -4.40
N LEU A 179 -10.97 -7.78 -3.10
CA LEU A 179 -11.05 -6.48 -2.43
C LEU A 179 -9.63 -6.01 -2.14
N TRP A 180 -9.29 -4.78 -2.53
CA TRP A 180 -8.15 -4.08 -1.93
C TRP A 180 -8.55 -3.63 -0.53
N GLU A 181 -8.03 -4.28 0.52
CA GLU A 181 -8.49 -4.08 1.90
C GLU A 181 -7.71 -3.00 2.64
N LYS A 182 -6.37 -3.01 2.55
CA LYS A 182 -5.50 -2.02 3.21
C LYS A 182 -4.20 -1.80 2.44
N THR A 183 -3.62 -0.62 2.57
CA THR A 183 -2.22 -0.34 2.23
C THR A 183 -1.57 0.40 3.40
N ASP A 184 -0.36 -0.01 3.76
CA ASP A 184 0.55 0.76 4.60
C ASP A 184 1.73 1.25 3.77
N ILE A 185 2.08 2.54 3.96
CA ILE A 185 3.31 3.13 3.44
C ILE A 185 4.31 3.14 4.60
N ILE A 186 5.44 2.48 4.41
CA ILE A 186 6.37 2.08 5.47
C ILE A 186 7.74 2.70 5.20
N PRO A 187 8.17 3.73 5.96
CA PRO A 187 9.52 4.26 5.86
C PRO A 187 10.58 3.21 6.22
N ASN A 188 11.78 3.30 5.64
CA ASN A 188 12.87 2.32 5.83
C ASN A 188 13.13 1.95 7.31
N ASN A 189 13.20 2.94 8.20
CA ASN A 189 13.45 2.71 9.64
C ASN A 189 12.33 1.93 10.36
N ILE A 190 11.11 1.95 9.81
CA ILE A 190 9.98 1.17 10.31
C ILE A 190 9.97 -0.23 9.68
N TYR A 191 10.30 -0.34 8.39
CA TYR A 191 10.40 -1.63 7.69
C TYR A 191 11.43 -2.57 8.34
N GLU A 192 12.61 -2.06 8.70
CA GLU A 192 13.61 -2.83 9.45
C GLU A 192 13.10 -3.31 10.81
N LYS A 193 12.26 -2.52 11.49
CA LYS A 193 11.65 -2.91 12.77
C LYS A 193 10.54 -3.95 12.57
N LEU A 194 9.73 -3.84 11.52
CA LEU A 194 8.70 -4.81 11.18
C LEU A 194 9.26 -6.19 10.83
N LYS A 195 10.42 -6.26 10.14
CA LYS A 195 11.10 -7.53 9.87
C LYS A 195 11.57 -8.29 11.13
N SER A 196 11.52 -7.67 12.31
CA SER A 196 11.91 -8.26 13.60
C SER A 196 10.71 -8.64 14.49
N LYS A 197 9.51 -8.75 13.90
CA LYS A 197 8.23 -8.98 14.59
C LYS A 197 7.46 -10.12 13.95
#